data_AF-A0A2N3ED59-F1
#
_entry.id   AF-A0A2N3ED59-F1
#
_cell.length_a   1.000
_cell.length_b   1.000
_cell.length_c   1.000
_cell.angle_alpha   90.00
_cell.angle_beta   90.00
_cell.angle_gamma   90.00
#
_symmetry.space_group_name_H-M   'P 1'
#
loop_
_entity.id
_entity.type
_entity.pdbx_description
1 polymer ?
#
loop_
_entity_poly.entity_id
_entity_poly.type
_entity_poly.pdbx_seq_one_letter_code
_entity_poly.pdbx_strand_id
1 'polypeptide(L)' 'RVTIRHRTGVTAEMRLLWGARALAISALGDPDGRRRFLVLDCREERI' A
#
# COMPACT_ATOMS: atom_id res chain seq x y z
N ARG A 1 -5.35 -1.71 6.25
CA ARG A 1 -3.89 -1.94 6.24
C ARG A 1 -3.59 -3.19 5.44
N VAL A 2 -2.66 -3.15 4.49
CA VAL A 2 -2.26 -4.27 3.62
C VAL A 2 -0.74 -4.38 3.64
N THR A 3 -0.21 -5.60 3.72
CA THR A 3 1.23 -5.85 3.69
C THR A 3 1.60 -6.56 2.40
N ILE A 4 2.52 -6.00 1.64
CA ILE A 4 3.06 -6.62 0.42
C ILE A 4 4.56 -6.89 0.59
N ARG A 5 5.13 -7.70 -0.31
CA ARG A 5 6.59 -7.76 -0.45
C ARG A 5 7.10 -6.37 -0.82
N HIS A 6 8.25 -6.00 -0.27
CA HIS A 6 8.81 -4.68 -0.54
C HIS A 6 8.98 -4.47 -2.04
N ARG A 7 8.48 -3.32 -2.51
CA ARG A 7 8.53 -2.90 -3.90
C ARG A 7 8.95 -1.44 -3.95
N THR A 8 10.04 -1.16 -4.65
CA THR A 8 10.49 0.21 -4.89
C THR A 8 9.52 0.93 -5.83
N GLY A 9 9.37 2.24 -5.62
CA GLY A 9 8.55 3.10 -6.48
C GLY A 9 7.05 3.08 -6.19
N VAL A 10 6.59 2.34 -5.17
CA VAL A 10 5.21 2.48 -4.68
C VAL A 10 5.10 3.81 -3.93
N THR A 11 4.14 4.64 -4.33
CA THR A 11 3.88 5.95 -3.71
C THR A 11 2.44 6.03 -3.17
N ALA A 12 2.16 7.01 -2.32
CA ALA A 12 0.81 7.25 -1.80
C ALA A 12 -0.17 7.76 -2.87
N GLU A 13 0.33 8.26 -4.00
CA GLU A 13 -0.51 8.69 -5.14
C GLU A 13 -1.10 7.50 -5.92
N MET A 14 -0.58 6.30 -5.67
CA MET A 14 -1.05 5.07 -6.31
C MET A 14 -2.28 4.49 -5.60
N ARG A 15 -2.98 3.62 -6.32
CA ARG A 15 -4.11 2.83 -5.81
C ARG A 15 -3.74 1.36 -5.78
N LEU A 16 -4.18 0.67 -4.73
CA LEU A 16 -4.07 -0.78 -4.62
C LEU A 16 -5.36 -1.42 -5.13
N LEU A 17 -5.24 -2.23 -6.17
CA LEU A 17 -6.34 -3.09 -6.62
C LEU A 17 -6.33 -4.38 -5.79
N TRP A 18 -7.45 -4.64 -5.10
CA TRP A 18 -7.65 -5.82 -4.28
C TRP A 18 -8.93 -6.53 -4.71
N GLY A 19 -8.80 -7.51 -5.60
CA GLY A 19 -9.95 -8.13 -6.27
C GLY A 19 -10.72 -7.08 -7.09
N ALA A 20 -11.99 -6.88 -6.76
CA ALA A 20 -12.86 -5.89 -7.43
C ALA A 20 -12.83 -4.49 -6.80
N ARG A 21 -12.00 -4.25 -5.76
CA ARG A 21 -11.96 -2.97 -5.04
C ARG A 21 -10.69 -2.20 -5.34
N ALA A 22 -10.82 -0.89 -5.50
CA ALA A 22 -9.69 0.05 -5.52
C ALA A 22 -9.56 0.71 -4.14
N LEU A 23 -8.35 0.67 -3.59
CA LEU A 23 -8.03 1.29 -2.30
C LEU A 23 -6.98 2.39 -2.55
N ALA A 24 -7.28 3.62 -2.13
CA ALA A 24 -6.32 4.71 -2.18
C ALA A 24 -5.25 4.51 -1.09
N ILE A 25 -3.97 4.61 -1.45
CA ILE A 25 -2.87 4.49 -0.50
C ILE A 25 -2.74 5.83 0.24
N SER A 26 -2.77 5.80 1.57
CA SER A 26 -2.66 7.00 2.41
C SER A 26 -1.32 7.10 3.15
N ALA A 27 -0.70 5.97 3.45
CA ALA A 27 0.66 5.93 3.98
C ALA A 27 1.39 4.64 3.61
N LEU A 28 2.72 4.73 3.63
CA LEU A 28 3.68 3.67 3.37
C LEU A 28 4.58 3.51 4.59
N GLY A 29 4.90 2.27 4.96
CA GLY A 29 5.81 1.99 6.06
C GLY A 29 6.66 0.75 5.81
N ASP A 30 7.93 0.82 6.22
CA ASP A 30 8.83 -0.33 6.36
C ASP A 30 9.17 -0.48 7.84
N PRO A 31 8.40 -1.28 8.63
CA PRO A 31 8.50 -1.27 10.08
C PRO A 31 9.86 -1.76 10.60
N ASP A 32 10.54 -2.64 9.86
CA ASP A 32 11.85 -3.17 10.24
C ASP A 32 13.02 -2.48 9.51
N GLY A 33 12.74 -1.64 8.52
CA GLY A 33 13.75 -0.96 7.70
C GLY A 33 14.58 -1.91 6.83
N ARG A 34 14.23 -3.20 6.79
CA ARG A 34 15.00 -4.25 6.08
C ARG A 34 14.51 -4.45 4.66
N ARG A 35 13.52 -3.67 4.21
CA ARG A 35 12.94 -3.75 2.86
C ARG A 35 12.49 -5.18 2.51
N ARG A 36 11.94 -5.89 3.49
CA ARG A 36 11.34 -7.22 3.29
C ARG A 36 9.87 -7.11 2.93
N PHE A 37 9.20 -6.18 3.60
CA PHE A 37 7.78 -5.92 3.45
C PHE A 37 7.56 -4.42 3.33
N LEU A 38 6.44 -4.07 2.71
CA LEU A 38 5.93 -2.71 2.68
C LEU A 38 4.50 -2.75 3.20
N VAL A 39 4.25 -1.98 4.25
CA VAL A 39 2.94 -1.81 4.86
C VAL A 39 2.27 -0.61 4.21
N LEU A 40 1.06 -0.85 3.69
CA LEU A 40 0.22 0.13 3.04
C LEU A 40 -0.98 0.41 3.94
N ASP A 41 -1.12 1.65 4.37
CA ASP A 41 -2.37 2.11 4.97
C ASP A 41 -3.26 2.64 3.86
N CYS A 42 -4.31 1.88 3.54
CA CYS A 42 -5.23 2.22 2.47
C CYS A 42 -6.61 2.61 3.01
N ARG A 43 -7.29 3.51 2.30
CA ARG A 43 -8.70 3.84 2.50
C ARG A 43 -9.50 3.34 1.29
N GLU A 44 -10.75 2.92 1.53
CA GLU A 44 -11.65 2.60 0.42
C GLU A 44 -11.97 3.88 -0.36
N GLU A 45 -11.71 3.84 -1.66
CA GLU A 45 -12.08 4.92 -2.55
C GLU A 45 -13.50 4.62 -3.06
N ARG A 46 -14.50 5.30 -2.47
CA ARG A 46 -15.84 5.30 -3.05
C ARG A 46 -15.81 6.19 -4.29
N ILE A 47 -16.00 5.57 -5.45
CA ILE A 47 -16.31 6.26 -6.71
C ILE A 47 -17.76 6.75 -6.65
#